data_AF-A0A8C8W7C4-F1
#
_entry.id   AF-A0A8C8W7C4-F1
#
_cell.length_a   1.000
_cell.length_b   1.000
_cell.length_c   1.000
_cell.angle_alpha   90.00
_cell.angle_beta   90.00
_cell.angle_gamma   90.00
#
_symmetry.space_group_name_H-M   'P 1'
#
loop_
_entity.id
_entity.type
_entity.pdbx_description
1 polymer ?
#
loop_
_entity_poly.entity_id
_entity_poly.type
_entity_poly.pdbx_seq_one_letter_code
_entity_poly.pdbx_strand_id
1 'polypeptide(L)'
;MKFLLLIALACLVSAAEEPLPLSGDFNTIYLASKYVSVTVENSQFRILMREVKFFKNYKSMNMTFYVRKDGKCQTHTVWADKIKSNHCIAKCEYL
;
A
#
# COMPACT_ATOMS: atom_id res chain seq x y z
N MET A 1 -24.12 -15.11 -37.98
CA MET A 1 -22.95 -14.20 -37.99
C MET A 1 -23.12 -12.94 -37.15
N LYS A 2 -24.32 -12.36 -37.03
CA LYS A 2 -24.56 -11.10 -36.29
C LYS A 2 -24.41 -11.19 -34.74
N PHE A 3 -24.71 -12.35 -34.15
CA PHE A 3 -24.61 -12.57 -32.70
C PHE A 3 -23.16 -12.73 -32.19
N LEU A 4 -22.23 -13.22 -33.01
CA LEU A 4 -20.81 -13.38 -32.63
C LEU A 4 -20.11 -12.03 -32.46
N LEU A 5 -20.51 -11.02 -33.25
CA LEU A 5 -19.97 -9.66 -33.16
C LEU A 5 -20.34 -8.95 -31.85
N LEU A 6 -21.53 -9.23 -31.30
CA LEU A 6 -22.01 -8.61 -30.06
C LEU A 6 -21.29 -9.16 -28.82
N ILE A 7 -20.90 -10.44 -28.83
CA ILE A 7 -20.15 -11.07 -27.74
C ILE A 7 -18.70 -10.55 -27.68
N ALA A 8 -18.05 -10.40 -28.84
CA ALA A 8 -16.70 -9.84 -28.92
C ALA A 8 -16.63 -8.39 -28.40
N LEU A 9 -17.66 -7.58 -28.66
CA LEU A 9 -17.73 -6.19 -28.19
C LEU A 9 -17.93 -6.09 -26.67
N ALA A 10 -18.72 -7.00 -26.07
CA ALA A 10 -18.94 -7.03 -24.63
C ALA A 10 -17.69 -7.45 -23.83
N CYS A 11 -16.84 -8.32 -24.38
CA CYS A 11 -15.57 -8.71 -23.75
C CYS A 11 -14.52 -7.58 -23.74
N LEU A 12 -14.55 -6.67 -24.71
CA LEU A 12 -13.61 -5.54 -24.77
C LEU A 12 -13.91 -4.48 -23.71
N VAL A 13 -15.19 -4.29 -23.32
CA VAL A 13 -15.59 -3.31 -22.31
C VAL A 13 -15.27 -3.80 -20.90
N SER A 14 -15.32 -5.11 -20.64
CA SER A 14 -14.97 -5.70 -19.33
C SER A 14 -13.45 -5.70 -19.04
N ALA A 15 -12.61 -5.42 -20.04
CA ALA A 15 -11.15 -5.50 -19.91
C ALA A 15 -10.48 -4.14 -19.61
N ALA A 16 -11.27 -3.07 -19.41
CA ALA A 16 -10.77 -1.69 -19.33
C ALA A 16 -10.91 -1.05 -17.94
N GLU A 17 -11.09 -1.83 -16.87
CA GLU A 17 -10.75 -1.33 -15.53
C GLU A 17 -9.24 -1.41 -15.37
N GLU A 18 -8.53 -0.36 -15.79
CA GLU A 18 -7.13 -0.20 -15.40
C GLU A 18 -7.08 -0.17 -13.87
N PRO A 19 -6.33 -1.09 -13.22
CA PRO A 19 -6.22 -1.08 -11.78
C PRO A 19 -5.69 0.29 -11.36
N LEU A 20 -6.42 0.96 -10.45
CA LEU A 20 -6.01 2.24 -9.87
C LEU A 20 -4.51 2.21 -9.56
N PRO A 21 -3.76 3.27 -9.88
CA PRO A 21 -2.34 3.32 -9.58
C PRO A 21 -2.16 3.20 -8.07
N LEU A 22 -1.76 2.00 -7.61
CA LEU A 22 -1.49 1.71 -6.20
C LEU A 22 -0.22 2.42 -5.71
N SER A 23 0.59 2.93 -6.63
CA SER A 23 1.74 3.79 -6.35
C SER A 23 1.32 5.25 -6.34
N GLY A 24 1.73 6.00 -5.32
CA GLY A 24 1.43 7.42 -5.23
C GLY A 24 1.67 8.01 -3.84
N ASP A 25 1.22 9.25 -3.68
CA ASP A 25 1.26 9.96 -2.42
C ASP A 25 -0.01 9.67 -1.60
N PHE A 26 0.18 9.39 -0.32
CA PHE A 26 -0.90 9.02 0.59
C PHE A 26 -0.80 9.80 1.90
N ASN A 27 -1.93 9.97 2.59
CA ASN A 27 -1.99 10.51 3.93
C ASN A 27 -2.79 9.58 4.83
N THR A 28 -2.22 9.20 5.98
CA THR A 28 -2.98 8.49 7.01
C THR A 28 -4.03 9.43 7.59
N ILE A 29 -5.32 9.13 7.40
CA ILE A 29 -6.44 9.87 8.00
C ILE A 29 -6.89 9.21 9.30
N TYR A 30 -7.02 7.88 9.28
CA TYR A 30 -7.45 7.08 10.42
C TYR A 30 -6.52 5.88 10.61
N LEU A 31 -6.33 5.50 11.87
CA LEU A 31 -5.58 4.31 12.27
C LEU A 31 -6.34 3.63 13.41
N ALA A 32 -6.53 2.32 13.31
CA ALA A 32 -7.20 1.53 14.34
C ALA A 32 -6.35 0.31 14.69
N SER A 33 -6.40 -0.09 15.96
CA SER A 33 -5.77 -1.31 16.46
C SER A 33 -6.57 -1.84 17.63
N LYS A 34 -6.47 -3.16 17.86
CA LYS A 34 -6.97 -3.80 19.08
C LYS A 34 -6.28 -3.23 20.33
N TYR A 35 -5.01 -2.83 20.21
CA TYR A 35 -4.23 -2.29 21.31
C TYR A 35 -4.10 -0.78 21.17
N VAL A 36 -4.68 -0.02 22.10
CA VAL A 36 -4.62 1.45 22.09
C VAL A 36 -3.18 1.96 22.10
N SER A 37 -2.27 1.24 22.77
CA SER A 37 -0.84 1.58 22.87
C SER A 37 -0.09 1.69 21.54
N VAL A 38 -0.58 1.07 20.45
CA VAL A 38 0.03 1.22 19.13
C VAL A 38 -0.51 2.41 18.33
N THR A 39 -1.64 2.99 18.73
CA THR A 39 -2.24 4.14 18.03
C THR A 39 -2.14 5.45 18.80
N VAL A 40 -1.69 5.44 20.06
CA VAL A 40 -1.45 6.67 20.84
C VAL A 40 -0.38 7.56 20.18
N GLU A 41 -0.39 8.83 20.54
CA GLU A 41 0.64 9.77 20.09
C GLU A 41 2.03 9.30 20.50
N ASN A 42 3.03 9.58 19.64
CA ASN A 42 4.42 9.15 19.79
C ASN A 42 4.67 7.63 19.79
N SER A 43 3.65 6.81 19.52
CA SER A 43 3.85 5.38 19.33
C SER A 43 4.63 5.10 18.04
N GLN A 44 5.58 4.17 18.10
CA GLN A 44 6.39 3.77 16.94
C GLN A 44 5.57 3.18 15.78
N PHE A 45 4.34 2.76 16.07
CA PHE A 45 3.43 2.17 15.09
C PHE A 45 2.34 3.14 14.60
N ARG A 46 2.32 4.38 15.12
CA ARG A 46 1.43 5.43 14.60
C ARG A 46 2.03 6.04 13.33
N ILE A 47 1.95 5.26 12.24
CA ILE A 47 2.54 5.56 10.95
C ILE A 47 1.73 6.64 10.22
N LEU A 48 2.44 7.70 9.80
CA LEU A 48 1.90 8.77 8.94
C LEU A 48 2.42 8.56 7.52
N MET A 49 1.66 7.84 6.70
CA MET A 49 2.03 7.50 5.33
C MET A 49 2.31 8.74 4.49
N ARG A 50 3.27 8.66 3.57
CA ARG A 50 3.57 9.72 2.60
C ARG A 50 3.61 9.22 1.18
N GLU A 51 4.32 8.13 0.94
CA GLU A 51 4.47 7.57 -0.40
C GLU A 51 4.42 6.05 -0.32
N VAL A 52 3.75 5.44 -1.29
CA VAL A 52 3.81 4.00 -1.53
C VAL A 52 4.21 3.80 -2.99
N LYS A 53 5.20 2.94 -3.26
CA LYS A 53 5.54 2.54 -4.63
C LYS A 53 5.59 1.03 -4.74
N PHE A 54 4.94 0.52 -5.78
CA PHE A 54 4.99 -0.89 -6.17
C PHE A 54 5.97 -1.09 -7.33
N PHE A 55 6.65 -2.23 -7.31
CA PHE A 55 7.64 -2.64 -8.29
C PHE A 55 7.40 -4.09 -8.73
N LYS A 56 8.02 -4.48 -9.86
CA LYS A 56 8.06 -5.88 -10.33
C LYS A 56 6.67 -6.53 -10.41
N ASN A 57 5.70 -5.84 -11.02
CA ASN A 57 4.29 -6.27 -11.09
C ASN A 57 3.69 -6.57 -9.70
N TYR A 58 3.79 -5.59 -8.78
CA TYR A 58 3.27 -5.66 -7.40
C TYR A 58 3.90 -6.77 -6.53
N LYS A 59 5.09 -7.26 -6.89
CA LYS A 59 5.82 -8.26 -6.09
C LYS A 59 6.65 -7.65 -4.98
N SER A 60 6.97 -6.37 -5.09
CA SER A 60 7.73 -5.64 -4.07
C SER A 60 7.12 -4.25 -3.93
N MET A 61 7.16 -3.71 -2.72
CA MET A 61 6.64 -2.41 -2.37
C MET A 61 7.65 -1.70 -1.48
N ASN A 62 7.84 -0.40 -1.68
CA ASN A 62 8.41 0.45 -0.66
C ASN A 62 7.33 1.39 -0.11
N MET A 63 7.48 1.73 1.17
CA MET A 63 6.62 2.70 1.85
C MET A 63 7.50 3.71 2.53
N THR A 64 7.23 5.00 2.29
CA THR A 64 7.83 6.12 2.99
C THR A 64 6.80 6.76 3.91
N PHE A 65 7.16 6.93 5.17
CA PHE A 65 6.26 7.44 6.20
C PHE A 65 7.01 8.18 7.32
N TYR A 66 6.26 8.96 8.09
CA TYR A 66 6.75 9.54 9.33
C TYR A 66 6.28 8.77 10.56
N VAL A 67 7.14 8.71 11.57
CA VAL A 67 6.80 8.36 12.95
C VAL A 67 7.18 9.55 13.82
N ARG A 68 6.33 9.91 14.78
CA ARG A 68 6.68 10.91 15.79
C ARG A 68 7.33 10.22 16.97
N LYS A 69 8.50 10.69 17.39
CA LYS A 69 9.19 10.25 18.60
C LYS A 69 9.71 11.49 19.32
N ASP A 70 9.37 11.62 20.60
CA ASP A 70 9.75 12.77 21.44
C ASP A 70 9.41 14.13 20.79
N GLY A 71 8.22 14.22 20.16
CA GLY A 71 7.76 15.43 19.48
C GLY A 71 8.42 15.72 18.13
N LYS A 72 9.37 14.91 17.67
CA LYS A 72 10.07 15.07 16.38
C LYS A 72 9.57 14.05 15.36
N CYS A 73 9.36 14.50 14.12
CA CYS A 73 9.05 13.61 13.00
C CYS A 73 10.33 12.95 12.48
N GLN A 74 10.33 11.62 12.44
CA GLN A 74 11.40 10.81 11.85
C GLN A 74 10.87 10.16 10.57
N THR A 75 11.64 10.25 9.50
CA THR A 75 11.30 9.65 8.20
C THR A 75 11.84 8.25 8.11
N HIS A 76 11.00 7.32 7.67
CA HIS A 76 11.36 5.94 7.43
C HIS A 76 10.95 5.55 6.02
N THR A 77 11.81 4.76 5.37
CA THR A 77 11.49 4.06 4.13
C THR A 77 11.75 2.58 4.35
N VAL A 78 10.73 1.76 4.17
CA VAL A 78 10.83 0.30 4.35
C VAL A 78 10.45 -0.42 3.06
N TRP A 79 11.02 -1.60 2.87
CA TRP A 79 10.72 -2.48 1.76
C TRP A 79 9.95 -3.71 2.24
N ALA A 80 8.97 -4.13 1.45
CA ALA A 80 8.20 -5.33 1.70
C ALA A 80 8.06 -6.12 0.39
N ASP A 81 8.32 -7.42 0.47
CA ASP A 81 8.11 -8.33 -0.65
C ASP A 81 6.80 -9.11 -0.45
N LYS A 82 6.08 -9.33 -1.56
CA LYS A 82 4.89 -10.17 -1.58
C LYS A 82 5.31 -11.64 -1.47
N ILE A 83 4.96 -12.29 -0.36
CA ILE A 83 5.27 -13.70 -0.16
C ILE A 83 4.07 -14.51 -0.62
N LYS A 84 4.15 -15.13 -1.82
CA LYS A 84 3.26 -16.08 -2.54
C LYS A 84 1.74 -16.03 -2.26
N SER A 85 1.29 -15.90 -1.02
CA SER A 85 -0.03 -15.42 -0.61
C SER A 85 -0.20 -13.90 -0.81
N ASN A 86 -1.42 -13.41 -0.73
CA ASN A 86 -1.78 -11.99 -0.92
C ASN A 86 -1.33 -11.04 0.21
N HIS A 87 -0.30 -11.40 0.98
CA HIS A 87 0.21 -10.62 2.10
C HIS A 87 1.66 -10.19 1.87
N CYS A 88 1.98 -8.95 2.26
CA CYS A 88 3.34 -8.43 2.31
C CYS A 88 3.88 -8.61 3.73
N ILE A 89 5.11 -9.12 3.88
CA ILE A 89 5.81 -9.10 5.17
C ILE A 89 6.88 -8.02 5.08
N ALA A 90 6.83 -7.04 6.00
CA ALA A 90 7.88 -6.04 6.13
C ALA A 90 9.14 -6.70 6.69
N LYS A 91 10.28 -6.56 6.00
CA LYS A 91 11.58 -6.87 6.58
C LYS A 91 12.05 -5.63 7.33
N CYS A 92 11.97 -5.68 8.66
CA CYS A 92 12.63 -4.68 9.50
C CYS A 92 14.10 -5.10 9.67
N GLU A 93 15.01 -4.46 8.95
CA GLU A 93 16.43 -4.49 9.29
C GLU A 93 16.66 -3.46 10.39
N TYR A 94 17.02 -3.93 11.59
CA TYR A 94 17.44 -3.06 12.69
C TYR A 94 18.86 -2.55 12.38
N LEU A 95 19.00 -1.22 12.24
CA LEU A 95 20.28 -0.51 12.33
C LEU A 95 20.37 0.20 13.68
#